data_AF-A0A3D8YJ88-F1
#
_entry.id   AF-A0A3D8YJ88-F1
#
_cell.length_a   1.000
_cell.length_b   1.000
_cell.length_c   1.000
_cell.angle_alpha   90.00
_cell.angle_beta   90.00
_cell.angle_gamma   90.00
#
_symmetry.space_group_name_H-M   'P 1'
#
loop_
_entity.id
_entity.type
_entity.pdbx_description
1 polymer ?
#
loop_
_entity_poly.entity_id
_entity_poly.type
_entity_poly.pdbx_seq_one_letter_code
_entity_poly.pdbx_strand_id
1 'polypeptide(L)'
;MDKKTTLMYGSLLHDIGKIIYRSNDHAFARGTHSKLGYNFLSQFSEFKDNEVLDSIAYHHYKELAKANLANDNTAYITYIADNIASGIDRRDVIEEGDEEYEKQAFNFDKYTPLYSVFNIVNSEKLKQISGKFKFSNESNIEYPKTENIQYSSGNYTILM
;
A
#
# COMPACT_ATOMS: atom_id res chain seq x y z
N MET A 1 -13.09 -19.51 3.82
CA MET A 1 -14.06 -18.69 4.58
C MET A 1 -15.35 -18.59 3.77
N ASP A 2 -16.42 -17.92 4.22
CA ASP A 2 -17.49 -17.55 3.27
C ASP A 2 -17.01 -16.44 2.33
N LYS A 3 -17.61 -16.33 1.14
CA LYS A 3 -17.14 -15.44 0.08
C LYS A 3 -17.08 -13.96 0.50
N LYS A 4 -18.02 -13.50 1.33
CA LYS A 4 -18.05 -12.10 1.80
C LYS A 4 -16.92 -11.84 2.78
N THR A 5 -16.66 -12.79 3.68
CA THR A 5 -15.53 -12.73 4.61
C THR A 5 -14.19 -12.81 3.87
N THR A 6 -14.05 -13.69 2.87
CA THR A 6 -12.88 -13.74 1.97
C THR A 6 -12.63 -12.40 1.30
N LEU A 7 -13.67 -11.80 0.69
CA LEU A 7 -13.56 -10.48 0.07
C LEU A 7 -13.12 -9.40 1.06
N MET A 8 -13.73 -9.38 2.26
CA MET A 8 -13.39 -8.41 3.30
C MET A 8 -11.92 -8.49 3.70
N TYR A 9 -11.40 -9.70 3.96
CA TYR A 9 -9.99 -9.88 4.32
C TYR A 9 -9.06 -9.56 3.15
N GLY A 10 -9.38 -10.04 1.94
CA GLY A 10 -8.60 -9.77 0.73
C GLY A 10 -8.48 -8.28 0.46
N SER A 11 -9.60 -7.54 0.51
CA SER A 11 -9.60 -6.09 0.28
C SER A 11 -8.94 -5.31 1.42
N LEU A 12 -9.09 -5.72 2.68
CA LEU A 12 -8.44 -5.03 3.81
C LEU A 12 -6.91 -5.20 3.77
N LEU A 13 -6.43 -6.36 3.32
CA LEU A 13 -5.03 -6.75 3.40
C LEU A 13 -4.25 -6.58 2.10
N HIS A 14 -4.90 -6.22 0.98
CA HIS A 14 -4.27 -6.17 -0.34
C HIS A 14 -2.94 -5.39 -0.35
N ASP A 15 -2.89 -4.28 0.38
CA ASP A 15 -1.76 -3.34 0.43
C ASP A 15 -0.76 -3.61 1.56
N ILE A 16 -0.91 -4.70 2.33
CA ILE A 16 -0.07 -5.00 3.52
C ILE A 16 1.43 -5.05 3.17
N GLY A 17 1.74 -5.44 1.94
CA GLY A 17 3.11 -5.48 1.45
C GLY A 17 3.81 -4.13 1.40
N LYS A 18 3.09 -3.00 1.44
CA LYS A 18 3.70 -1.66 1.53
C LYS A 18 4.44 -1.45 2.85
N ILE A 19 3.98 -2.06 3.95
CA ILE A 19 4.68 -2.03 5.25
C ILE A 19 5.97 -2.86 5.15
N ILE A 20 5.87 -4.05 4.57
CA ILE A 20 7.00 -4.97 4.36
C ILE A 20 8.05 -4.35 3.44
N TYR A 21 7.63 -3.70 2.35
CA TYR A 21 8.53 -3.00 1.43
C TYR A 21 9.31 -1.88 2.13
N ARG A 22 8.65 -1.11 3.01
CA ARG A 22 9.27 0.01 3.73
C ARG A 22 10.19 -0.43 4.86
N SER A 23 9.97 -1.59 5.49
CA SER A 23 10.85 -2.13 6.52
C SER A 23 12.24 -2.51 5.99
N ASN A 24 12.37 -2.72 4.67
CA ASN A 24 13.63 -3.02 3.99
C ASN A 24 14.36 -4.24 4.59
N ASP A 25 13.62 -5.20 5.13
CA ASP A 25 14.18 -6.47 5.61
C ASP A 25 14.75 -7.25 4.41
N HIS A 26 15.96 -7.79 4.57
CA HIS A 26 16.78 -8.33 3.49
C HIS A 26 16.10 -9.48 2.72
N ALA A 27 15.22 -10.25 3.36
CA ALA A 27 14.45 -11.31 2.71
C ALA A 27 13.33 -10.78 1.78
N PHE A 28 12.91 -9.52 1.98
CA PHE A 28 11.78 -8.88 1.30
C PHE A 28 12.16 -7.61 0.51
N ALA A 29 13.44 -7.27 0.43
CA ALA A 29 13.93 -6.03 -0.16
C ALA A 29 13.83 -5.94 -1.70
N ARG A 30 13.26 -6.96 -2.37
CA ARG A 30 13.13 -7.00 -3.84
C ARG A 30 11.78 -7.58 -4.24
N GLY A 31 11.04 -6.85 -5.06
CA GLY A 31 9.73 -7.24 -5.59
C GLY A 31 8.69 -6.12 -5.46
N THR A 32 7.50 -6.35 -6.02
CA THR A 32 6.34 -5.46 -5.85
C THR A 32 5.71 -5.68 -4.48
N HIS A 33 5.06 -4.65 -3.91
CA HIS A 33 4.40 -4.82 -2.61
C HIS A 33 3.33 -5.92 -2.64
N SER A 34 2.61 -6.13 -3.73
CA SER A 34 1.66 -7.25 -3.89
C SER A 34 2.34 -8.61 -3.70
N LYS A 35 3.51 -8.81 -4.31
CA LYS A 35 4.29 -10.05 -4.14
C LYS A 35 4.79 -10.23 -2.71
N LEU A 36 5.26 -9.14 -2.09
CA LEU A 36 5.75 -9.15 -0.71
C LEU A 36 4.61 -9.45 0.27
N GLY A 37 3.44 -8.83 0.09
CA GLY A 37 2.25 -9.08 0.90
C GLY A 37 1.76 -10.53 0.79
N TYR A 38 1.71 -11.07 -0.43
CA TYR A 38 1.37 -12.48 -0.66
C TYR A 38 2.33 -13.41 0.08
N ASN A 39 3.64 -13.20 -0.08
CA ASN A 39 4.67 -14.04 0.53
C ASN A 39 4.61 -13.97 2.06
N PHE A 40 4.35 -12.79 2.61
CA PHE A 40 4.20 -12.57 4.05
C PHE A 40 2.96 -13.31 4.59
N LEU A 41 1.79 -13.09 4.00
CA LEU A 41 0.54 -13.70 4.49
C LEU A 41 0.49 -15.22 4.30
N SER A 42 1.14 -15.75 3.27
CA SER A 42 1.22 -17.21 3.02
C SER A 42 1.89 -18.00 4.15
N GLN A 43 2.62 -17.34 5.05
CA GLN A 43 3.28 -17.98 6.20
C GLN A 43 2.29 -18.34 7.31
N PHE A 44 1.14 -17.65 7.38
CA PHE A 44 0.15 -17.82 8.44
C PHE A 44 -0.95 -18.77 7.97
N SER A 45 -1.24 -19.80 8.76
CA SER A 45 -2.24 -20.82 8.42
C SER A 45 -3.66 -20.26 8.25
N GLU A 46 -3.96 -19.18 8.97
CA GLU A 46 -5.23 -18.48 9.05
C GLU A 46 -5.58 -17.76 7.74
N PHE A 47 -4.55 -17.40 6.95
CA PHE A 47 -4.69 -16.70 5.67
C PHE A 47 -4.41 -17.61 4.46
N LYS A 48 -4.30 -18.94 4.65
CA LYS A 48 -4.17 -19.92 3.55
C LYS A 48 -5.50 -20.19 2.84
N ASP A 49 -6.22 -19.13 2.52
CA ASP A 49 -7.38 -19.15 1.62
C ASP A 49 -6.91 -18.56 0.28
N ASN A 50 -6.98 -19.36 -0.78
CA ASN A 50 -6.41 -18.97 -2.07
C ASN A 50 -7.00 -17.66 -2.59
N GLU A 51 -8.30 -17.41 -2.39
CA GLU A 51 -8.92 -16.18 -2.89
C GLU A 51 -8.56 -14.94 -2.06
N VAL A 52 -8.29 -15.11 -0.76
CA VAL A 52 -7.69 -14.04 0.04
C VAL A 52 -6.33 -13.70 -0.58
N LEU A 53 -5.45 -14.70 -0.70
CA LEU A 53 -4.10 -14.55 -1.25
C LEU A 53 -4.09 -13.99 -2.69
N ASP A 54 -5.03 -14.39 -3.53
CA ASP A 54 -5.21 -13.87 -4.89
C ASP A 54 -5.52 -12.37 -4.87
N SER A 55 -6.38 -11.91 -3.95
CA SER A 55 -6.66 -10.48 -3.79
C SER A 55 -5.41 -9.68 -3.42
N ILE A 56 -4.46 -10.25 -2.68
CA ILE A 56 -3.19 -9.57 -2.37
C ILE A 56 -2.20 -9.65 -3.53
N ALA A 57 -2.12 -10.79 -4.23
CA ALA A 57 -1.17 -10.97 -5.33
C ALA A 57 -1.56 -10.20 -6.60
N TYR A 58 -2.87 -10.02 -6.84
CA TYR A 58 -3.43 -9.61 -8.13
C TYR A 58 -4.34 -8.37 -8.02
N HIS A 59 -4.17 -7.50 -7.03
CA HIS A 59 -4.95 -6.24 -6.96
C HIS A 59 -4.44 -5.12 -7.87
N HIS A 60 -3.33 -5.31 -8.59
CA HIS A 60 -2.89 -4.41 -9.66
C HIS A 60 -3.20 -4.97 -11.02
N TYR A 61 -3.41 -4.08 -12.00
CA TYR A 61 -3.82 -4.45 -13.34
C TYR A 61 -2.81 -5.38 -14.02
N LYS A 62 -1.51 -5.07 -13.91
CA LYS A 62 -0.42 -5.80 -14.59
C LYS A 62 -0.37 -7.28 -14.21
N GLU A 63 -0.53 -7.58 -12.93
CA GLU A 63 -0.56 -8.93 -12.38
C GLU A 63 -1.92 -9.59 -12.66
N LEU A 64 -3.03 -8.87 -12.45
CA LEU A 64 -4.39 -9.39 -12.64
C LEU A 64 -4.67 -9.80 -14.09
N ALA A 65 -4.23 -8.99 -15.06
CA ALA A 65 -4.44 -9.25 -16.49
C ALA A 65 -3.75 -10.54 -16.99
N LYS A 66 -2.75 -11.03 -16.25
CA LYS A 66 -2.00 -12.26 -16.55
C LYS A 66 -2.41 -13.43 -15.67
N ALA A 67 -3.27 -13.20 -14.68
CA ALA A 67 -3.65 -14.21 -13.70
C ALA A 67 -4.70 -15.17 -14.29
N ASN A 68 -4.57 -16.46 -13.97
CA ASN A 68 -5.54 -17.48 -14.34
C ASN A 68 -6.51 -17.73 -13.17
N LEU A 69 -7.43 -16.79 -12.95
CA LEU A 69 -8.39 -16.84 -11.85
C LEU A 69 -9.78 -17.26 -12.33
N ALA A 70 -10.59 -17.80 -11.42
CA ALA A 70 -12.00 -18.04 -11.68
C ALA A 70 -12.74 -16.71 -11.92
N ASN A 71 -13.76 -16.71 -12.78
CA ASN A 71 -14.52 -15.52 -13.14
C ASN A 71 -15.21 -14.82 -11.95
N ASP A 72 -15.44 -15.54 -10.86
CA ASP A 72 -16.05 -15.05 -9.63
C ASP A 72 -15.04 -14.79 -8.51
N ASN A 73 -13.72 -14.77 -8.80
CA ASN A 73 -12.68 -14.54 -7.80
C ASN A 73 -12.77 -13.13 -7.20
N THR A 74 -12.57 -13.01 -5.88
CA THR A 74 -12.65 -11.74 -5.16
C THR A 74 -11.60 -10.70 -5.56
N ALA A 75 -10.49 -11.10 -6.17
CA ALA A 75 -9.42 -10.19 -6.62
C ALA A 75 -9.94 -9.12 -7.62
N TYR A 76 -10.90 -9.47 -8.48
CA TYR A 76 -11.49 -8.51 -9.42
C TYR A 76 -12.24 -7.37 -8.72
N ILE A 77 -12.98 -7.69 -7.65
CA ILE A 77 -13.68 -6.67 -6.85
C ILE A 77 -12.66 -5.82 -6.09
N THR A 78 -11.66 -6.46 -5.50
CA THR A 78 -10.58 -5.76 -4.78
C THR A 78 -9.85 -4.77 -5.69
N TYR A 79 -9.50 -5.15 -6.93
CA TYR A 79 -8.88 -4.27 -7.92
C TYR A 79 -9.73 -3.03 -8.23
N ILE A 80 -11.03 -3.21 -8.52
CA ILE A 80 -11.91 -2.07 -8.82
C ILE A 80 -12.08 -1.17 -7.60
N ALA A 81 -12.21 -1.76 -6.41
CA ALA A 81 -12.36 -1.01 -5.16
C ALA A 81 -11.11 -0.18 -4.82
N ASP A 82 -9.90 -0.73 -5.01
CA ASP A 82 -8.64 0.01 -4.84
C ASP A 82 -8.58 1.23 -5.77
N ASN A 83 -8.91 1.03 -7.05
CA ASN A 83 -8.93 2.13 -8.03
C ASN A 83 -9.87 3.26 -7.62
N ILE A 84 -11.09 2.92 -7.17
CA ILE A 84 -12.06 3.91 -6.67
C ILE A 84 -11.52 4.62 -5.42
N ALA A 85 -10.93 3.88 -4.47
CA ALA A 85 -10.43 4.43 -3.21
C ALA A 85 -9.22 5.37 -3.40
N SER A 86 -8.39 5.09 -4.41
CA SER A 86 -7.20 5.90 -4.68
C SER A 86 -7.52 7.33 -5.14
N GLY A 87 -8.75 7.59 -5.63
CA GLY A 87 -9.24 8.94 -5.95
C GLY A 87 -8.45 9.69 -7.04
N ILE A 88 -7.51 9.02 -7.71
CA ILE A 88 -6.62 9.59 -8.71
C ILE A 88 -7.07 9.17 -10.11
N ASP A 89 -7.15 10.15 -11.00
CA ASP A 89 -7.17 9.91 -12.45
C ASP A 89 -5.81 9.32 -12.86
N ARG A 90 -5.69 7.98 -12.86
CA ARG A 90 -4.44 7.23 -13.08
C ARG A 90 -3.84 7.36 -14.49
N ARG A 91 -4.32 8.28 -15.34
CA ARG A 91 -3.73 8.51 -16.66
C ARG A 91 -2.25 8.89 -16.60
N ASP A 92 -1.78 9.41 -15.46
CA ASP A 92 -0.41 9.90 -15.28
C ASP A 92 0.39 9.18 -14.17
N VAL A 93 -0.10 8.07 -13.59
CA VAL A 93 0.61 7.36 -12.49
C VAL A 93 1.17 6.04 -12.99
N ILE A 94 2.50 5.94 -13.05
CA ILE A 94 3.22 4.69 -13.31
C ILE A 94 3.11 3.82 -12.06
N GLU A 95 2.88 2.51 -12.21
CA GLU A 95 2.76 1.57 -11.09
C GLU A 95 4.14 1.07 -10.62
N GLU A 96 4.27 0.74 -9.33
CA GLU A 96 5.50 0.15 -8.78
C GLU A 96 5.89 -1.13 -9.53
N GLY A 97 7.11 -1.17 -10.10
CA GLY A 97 7.64 -2.36 -10.78
C GLY A 97 7.56 -2.34 -12.31
N ASP A 98 7.28 -1.19 -12.92
CA ASP A 98 7.55 -0.96 -14.36
C ASP A 98 9.02 -0.61 -14.64
N GLU A 99 9.57 -1.05 -15.78
CA GLU A 99 10.96 -0.77 -16.17
C GLU A 99 11.24 0.74 -16.39
N GLU A 100 10.18 1.52 -16.65
CA GLU A 100 10.23 2.99 -16.69
C GLU A 100 10.08 3.65 -15.32
N TYR A 101 9.67 2.91 -14.28
CA TYR A 101 9.54 3.40 -12.90
C TYR A 101 10.90 3.81 -12.32
N GLU A 102 11.98 3.13 -12.73
CA GLU A 102 13.35 3.51 -12.35
C GLU A 102 13.90 4.72 -13.13
N LYS A 103 13.20 5.18 -14.18
CA LYS A 103 13.72 6.18 -15.14
C LYS A 103 13.02 7.55 -15.12
N GLN A 104 11.97 7.76 -14.32
CA GLN A 104 11.24 9.05 -14.29
C GLN A 104 11.12 9.68 -12.90
N ALA A 105 10.92 11.00 -12.88
CA ALA A 105 11.05 11.91 -11.73
C ALA A 105 9.99 11.77 -10.62
N PHE A 106 9.06 10.82 -10.72
CA PHE A 106 8.15 10.43 -9.63
C PHE A 106 8.68 9.19 -8.92
N ASN A 107 9.91 9.29 -8.38
CA ASN A 107 10.44 8.24 -7.52
C ASN A 107 9.53 8.09 -6.30
N PHE A 108 8.86 6.94 -6.18
CA PHE A 108 8.24 6.56 -4.92
C PHE A 108 9.29 6.61 -3.81
N ASP A 109 9.18 7.61 -2.95
CA ASP A 109 10.07 7.79 -1.82
C ASP A 109 9.52 7.01 -0.63
N LYS A 110 10.11 5.84 -0.36
CA LYS A 110 9.74 5.00 0.78
C LYS A 110 9.92 5.68 2.15
N TYR A 111 10.67 6.78 2.21
CA TYR A 111 10.90 7.57 3.41
C TYR A 111 9.87 8.70 3.60
N THR A 112 8.94 8.87 2.65
CA THR A 112 7.91 9.91 2.73
C THR A 112 6.95 9.65 3.90
N PRO A 113 6.75 10.64 4.81
CA PRO A 113 5.80 10.53 5.90
C PRO A 113 4.36 10.75 5.44
N LEU A 114 3.40 10.46 6.32
CA LEU A 114 2.02 10.83 6.08
C LEU A 114 1.87 12.36 6.16
N TYR A 115 1.34 12.96 5.10
CA TYR A 115 1.01 14.39 5.07
C TYR A 115 -0.37 14.64 5.68
N SER A 116 -0.51 15.78 6.35
CA SER A 116 -1.79 16.26 6.84
C SER A 116 -2.75 16.53 5.68
N VAL A 117 -4.00 16.08 5.81
CA VAL A 117 -5.08 16.42 4.87
C VAL A 117 -5.34 17.93 4.82
N PHE A 118 -5.03 18.66 5.89
CA PHE A 118 -5.14 20.12 5.96
C PHE A 118 -4.08 20.86 5.15
N ASN A 119 -3.09 20.16 4.58
CA ASN A 119 -2.20 20.76 3.58
C ASN A 119 -2.95 21.06 2.27
N ILE A 120 -4.03 20.33 2.00
CA ILE A 120 -4.87 20.48 0.81
C ILE A 120 -6.13 21.27 1.19
N VAL A 121 -6.80 20.86 2.27
CA VAL A 121 -8.03 21.52 2.75
C VAL A 121 -7.69 22.92 3.29
N ASN A 122 -8.28 23.96 2.69
CA ASN A 122 -8.07 25.37 3.06
C ASN A 122 -6.63 25.89 2.86
N SER A 123 -5.87 25.28 1.95
CA SER A 123 -4.48 25.66 1.64
C SER A 123 -4.32 27.16 1.31
N GLU A 124 -5.25 27.74 0.55
CA GLU A 124 -5.25 29.17 0.18
C GLU A 124 -5.40 30.10 1.39
N LYS A 125 -6.19 29.69 2.40
CA LYS A 125 -6.50 30.50 3.57
C LYS A 125 -5.46 30.35 4.68
N LEU A 126 -4.95 29.13 4.88
CA LEU A 126 -4.05 28.81 6.00
C LEU A 126 -2.57 28.94 5.64
N LYS A 127 -2.21 28.94 4.35
CA LYS A 127 -0.81 28.93 3.85
C LYS A 127 0.07 27.81 4.45
N GLN A 128 -0.53 26.82 5.12
CA GLN A 128 0.14 25.65 5.64
C GLN A 128 0.07 24.55 4.58
N ILE A 129 1.21 24.26 3.96
CA ILE A 129 1.31 23.29 2.85
C ILE A 129 2.21 22.09 3.17
N SER A 130 2.73 21.99 4.39
CA SER A 130 3.84 21.07 4.71
C SER A 130 3.71 20.33 6.05
N GLY A 131 2.52 20.26 6.65
CA GLY A 131 2.30 19.50 7.87
C GLY A 131 2.50 17.99 7.63
N LYS A 132 3.39 17.37 8.41
CA LYS A 132 3.75 15.95 8.33
C LYS A 132 3.58 15.29 9.70
N PHE A 133 3.11 14.06 9.72
CA PHE A 133 3.04 13.28 10.95
C PHE A 133 4.39 12.62 11.25
N LYS A 134 4.75 12.58 12.55
CA LYS A 134 5.86 11.75 13.02
C LYS A 134 5.40 10.30 13.03
N PHE A 135 6.28 9.38 12.69
CA PHE A 135 6.01 7.96 12.88
C PHE A 135 5.82 7.68 14.37
N SER A 136 4.67 7.10 14.73
CA SER A 136 4.34 6.73 16.11
C SER A 136 3.56 5.42 16.13
N ASN A 137 3.86 4.57 17.11
CA ASN A 137 3.08 3.37 17.42
C ASN A 137 2.32 3.55 18.76
N GLU A 138 2.17 4.80 19.21
CA GLU A 138 1.43 5.12 20.42
C GLU A 138 -0.07 5.26 20.13
N SER A 139 -0.90 5.09 21.16
CA SER A 139 -2.36 5.25 21.06
C SER A 139 -2.80 6.70 20.79
N ASN A 140 -1.94 7.67 21.08
CA ASN A 140 -2.21 9.08 20.84
C ASN A 140 -1.53 9.55 19.56
N ILE A 141 -2.31 10.16 18.66
CA ILE A 141 -1.79 10.75 17.43
C ILE A 141 -1.29 12.17 17.73
N GLU A 142 0.01 12.41 17.52
CA GLU A 142 0.58 13.76 17.59
C GLU A 142 0.05 14.66 16.46
N TYR A 143 -0.05 15.96 16.72
CA TYR A 143 -0.36 16.94 15.66
C TYR A 143 0.70 16.96 14.56
N PRO A 144 0.33 17.25 13.29
CA PRO A 144 1.29 17.35 12.21
C PRO A 144 2.26 18.52 12.45
N LYS A 145 3.54 18.29 12.17
CA LYS A 145 4.62 19.28 12.33
C LYS A 145 5.12 19.74 10.97
N THR A 146 5.66 20.96 10.90
CA THR A 146 6.26 21.52 9.68
C THR A 146 7.76 21.19 9.56
N GLU A 147 8.30 20.45 10.51
CA GLU A 147 9.70 19.99 10.52
C GLU A 147 9.96 19.02 9.35
N ASN A 148 11.23 18.90 8.95
CA ASN A 148 11.63 17.93 7.96
C ASN A 148 11.63 16.51 8.55
N ILE A 149 10.46 15.87 8.55
CA ILE A 149 10.27 14.49 8.98
C ILE A 149 10.49 13.56 7.78
N GLN A 150 11.27 12.52 8.01
CA GLN A 150 11.38 11.34 7.14
C GLN A 150 11.14 10.09 7.99
N TYR A 151 10.49 9.10 7.38
CA TYR A 151 10.41 7.77 7.96
C TYR A 151 11.67 6.98 7.60
N SER A 152 11.98 5.96 8.38
CA SER A 152 13.12 5.07 8.16
C SER A 152 12.64 3.62 8.13
N SER A 153 13.46 2.73 7.58
CA SER A 153 13.19 1.28 7.64
C SER A 153 13.00 0.80 9.08
N GLY A 154 13.82 1.29 10.01
CA GLY A 154 13.71 0.97 11.43
C GLY A 154 12.37 1.35 12.05
N ASN A 155 11.70 2.39 11.54
CA ASN A 155 10.33 2.72 11.97
C ASN A 155 9.33 1.61 11.59
N TYR A 156 9.50 0.98 10.44
CA TYR A 156 8.62 -0.10 9.99
C TYR A 156 9.04 -1.46 10.55
N THR A 157 10.33 -1.68 10.82
CA THR A 157 10.82 -2.94 11.40
C THR A 157 10.21 -3.22 12.77
N ILE A 158 9.94 -2.20 13.58
CA ILE A 158 9.31 -2.38 14.91
C ILE A 158 7.84 -2.80 14.86
N LEU A 159 7.19 -2.76 13.68
CA LEU A 159 5.80 -3.19 13.50
C LEU A 159 5.67 -4.67 13.13
N MET A 160 6.78 -5.32 12.77
CA MET A 160 6.84 -6.73 12.37
C MET A 160 7.22 -7.58 13.58
#